data_AF-A0A8T5UFQ8-F1
#
_entry.id   AF-A0A8T5UFQ8-F1
#
_cell.length_a   1.000
_cell.length_b   1.000
_cell.length_c   1.000
_cell.angle_alpha   90.00
_cell.angle_beta   90.00
_cell.angle_gamma   90.00
#
_symmetry.space_group_name_H-M   'P 1'
#
loop_
_entity.id
_entity.type
_entity.pdbx_description
1 polymer ?
#
loop_
_entity_poly.entity_id
_entity_poly.type
_entity_poly.pdbx_seq_one_letter_code
_entity_poly.pdbx_strand_id
1 'polypeptide(L)' 'MNRIVVAACTPKIHEPTYRAVLQEAGLSPYFFEMVNLREHCSFVHQGDKGNATEKAKRLVRAGINRAR' A
#
# COMPACT_ATOMS: atom_id res chain seq x y z
N MET A 1 12.13 7.04 -12.42
CA MET A 1 11.71 7.00 -11.00
C MET A 1 10.22 7.27 -10.98
N ASN A 2 9.37 6.27 -11.25
CA ASN A 2 7.96 6.51 -11.63
C ASN A 2 7.00 5.51 -10.95
N ARG A 3 7.34 4.97 -9.77
CA ARG A 3 6.51 4.00 -9.07
C ARG A 3 5.74 4.64 -7.91
N ILE A 4 4.50 4.23 -7.74
CA ILE A 4 3.57 4.73 -6.71
C ILE A 4 3.31 3.61 -5.71
N VAL A 5 3.51 3.90 -4.43
CA VAL A 5 3.18 2.99 -3.33
C VAL A 5 2.05 3.60 -2.51
N VAL A 6 0.92 2.90 -2.39
CA VAL A 6 -0.20 3.33 -1.54
C VAL A 6 -0.35 2.39 -0.35
N ALA A 7 -0.29 2.96 0.85
CA ALA A 7 -0.41 2.22 2.10
C ALA A 7 -1.81 2.43 2.70
N ALA A 8 -2.72 1.49 2.49
CA ALA A 8 -4.13 1.65 2.85
C ALA A 8 -4.79 0.29 3.16
N CYS A 9 -5.74 -0.14 2.34
CA CYS A 9 -6.54 -1.35 2.52
C CYS A 9 -6.01 -2.53 1.69
N THR A 10 -6.77 -3.61 1.66
CA THR A 10 -6.50 -4.78 0.81
C THR A 10 -6.47 -4.43 -0.69
N PRO A 11 -5.48 -4.95 -1.45
CA PRO A 11 -5.39 -4.72 -2.90
C PRO A 11 -6.65 -5.14 -3.64
N LYS A 12 -7.36 -6.16 -3.14
CA LYS A 12 -8.55 -6.72 -3.78
C LYS A 12 -9.65 -5.72 -4.08
N ILE A 13 -9.72 -4.61 -3.33
CA ILE A 13 -10.82 -3.63 -3.47
C ILE A 13 -10.38 -2.46 -4.35
N HIS A 14 -9.32 -1.75 -3.97
CA HIS A 14 -8.97 -0.46 -4.60
C HIS A 14 -7.78 -0.53 -5.57
N GLU A 15 -7.11 -1.66 -5.71
CA GLU A 15 -6.03 -1.77 -6.70
C GLU A 15 -6.49 -1.47 -8.13
N PRO A 16 -7.65 -1.97 -8.63
CA PRO A 16 -8.15 -1.60 -9.94
C PRO A 16 -8.39 -0.10 -10.09
N THR A 17 -8.91 0.55 -9.04
CA THR A 17 -9.15 1.99 -9.00
C THR A 17 -7.84 2.77 -9.14
N TYR A 18 -6.82 2.43 -8.36
CA TYR A 18 -5.53 3.12 -8.46
C TYR A 18 -4.81 2.87 -9.78
N ARG A 19 -4.91 1.65 -10.33
CA ARG A 19 -4.36 1.33 -11.66
C ARG A 19 -5.01 2.17 -12.75
N ALA A 20 -6.33 2.38 -12.69
CA ALA A 20 -7.05 3.27 -13.61
C ALA A 20 -6.56 4.73 -13.50
N VAL A 21 -6.39 5.24 -12.27
CA VAL A 21 -5.84 6.59 -12.04
C VAL A 21 -4.43 6.74 -12.62
N LEU A 22 -3.56 5.73 -12.47
CA LEU A 22 -2.23 5.77 -13.09
C LEU A 22 -2.33 5.82 -14.61
N GLN A 23 -3.22 5.02 -15.21
CA GLN A 23 -3.44 5.00 -16.64
C GLN A 23 -3.94 6.37 -17.17
N GLU A 24 -4.88 7.00 -16.47
CA GLU A 24 -5.36 8.36 -16.77
C GLU A 24 -4.24 9.41 -16.66
N ALA A 25 -3.31 9.22 -15.73
CA ALA A 25 -2.13 10.08 -15.56
C ALA A 25 -1.01 9.78 -16.58
N GLY A 26 -1.22 8.88 -17.55
CA GLY A 26 -0.21 8.50 -18.55
C GLY A 26 0.91 7.60 -18.01
N LEU A 27 0.70 6.95 -16.87
CA LEU A 27 1.63 6.02 -16.25
C LEU A 27 1.20 4.57 -16.48
N SER A 28 2.18 3.66 -16.50
CA SER A 28 1.89 2.22 -16.53
C SER A 28 1.13 1.82 -15.26
N PRO A 29 -0.01 1.10 -15.36
CA PRO A 29 -0.73 0.61 -14.18
C PRO A 29 0.10 -0.37 -13.35
N TYR A 30 1.15 -0.96 -13.94
CA TYR A 30 2.08 -1.86 -13.24
C TYR A 30 3.16 -1.13 -12.43
N PHE A 31 3.17 0.21 -12.46
CA PHE A 31 4.02 1.01 -11.58
C PHE A 31 3.36 1.28 -10.21
N PHE A 32 2.26 0.60 -9.90
CA PHE A 32 1.55 0.68 -8.64
C PHE A 32 1.87 -0.51 -7.71
N GLU A 33 2.10 -0.23 -6.44
CA GLU A 33 2.22 -1.22 -5.37
C GLU A 33 1.30 -0.83 -4.20
N MET A 34 0.56 -1.80 -3.67
CA MET A 34 -0.36 -1.56 -2.55
C MET A 34 0.12 -2.26 -1.28
N VAL A 35 0.19 -1.51 -0.19
CA VAL A 35 0.56 -2.01 1.14
C VAL A 35 -0.67 -2.02 2.03
N ASN A 36 -1.11 -3.21 2.43
CA ASN A 36 -2.26 -3.35 3.31
C ASN A 36 -1.89 -3.01 4.77
N LEU A 37 -2.31 -1.83 5.22
CA LEU A 37 -2.18 -1.38 6.60
C LEU A 37 -3.49 -1.44 7.39
N ARG A 38 -4.62 -1.73 6.75
CA ARG A 38 -5.92 -1.78 7.42
C ARG A 38 -6.19 -3.18 7.96
N GLU A 39 -6.52 -4.12 7.09
CA GLU A 39 -6.90 -5.48 7.49
C GLU A 39 -5.71 -6.26 8.08
N HIS A 40 -4.48 -5.97 7.63
CA HIS A 40 -3.28 -6.67 8.11
C HIS A 40 -2.54 -5.93 9.24
N CYS A 41 -2.97 -4.73 9.60
CA CYS A 41 -2.33 -3.92 10.65
C CYS A 41 -3.36 -3.24 11.56
N SER A 42 -3.91 -2.07 11.21
CA SER A 42 -4.70 -1.26 12.15
C SER A 42 -5.90 -2.00 12.75
N PHE A 43 -6.61 -2.83 11.98
CA PHE A 43 -7.81 -3.53 12.47
C PHE A 43 -7.51 -4.65 13.45
N VAL A 44 -6.38 -5.33 13.30
CA VAL A 44 -6.03 -6.49 14.13
C VAL A 44 -5.07 -6.15 15.28
N HIS A 45 -4.65 -4.88 15.42
CA HIS A 45 -3.78 -4.39 16.50
C HIS A 45 -4.37 -3.14 17.20
N GLN A 46 -5.70 -3.03 17.30
CA GLN A 46 -6.37 -1.85 17.87
C GLN A 46 -5.92 -1.54 19.32
N GLY A 47 -5.62 -2.58 20.10
CA GLY A 47 -5.14 -2.47 21.48
C GLY A 47 -3.65 -2.16 21.63
N ASP A 48 -2.87 -2.17 20.54
CA ASP A 48 -1.42 -1.96 20.56
C ASP A 48 -0.97 -1.05 19.41
N LYS A 49 -1.31 0.24 19.53
CA LYS A 49 -1.06 1.25 18.50
C LYS A 49 0.45 1.48 18.25
N GLY A 50 1.27 1.31 19.29
CA GLY A 50 2.72 1.48 19.21
C GLY A 50 3.33 0.44 18.27
N ASN A 51 3.12 -0.84 18.56
CA ASN A 51 3.63 -1.90 17.69
C ASN A 51 2.92 -1.93 16.33
N ALA A 52 1.64 -1.55 16.24
CA ALA A 52 0.96 -1.39 14.95
C ALA A 52 1.67 -0.37 14.05
N THR A 53 2.12 0.76 14.60
CA THR A 53 2.84 1.79 13.85
C THR A 53 4.19 1.28 13.36
N GLU A 54 4.94 0.57 14.19
CA GLU A 54 6.22 -0.02 13.78
C GLU A 54 6.04 -1.12 12.73
N LYS A 55 5.00 -1.95 12.87
CA LYS A 55 4.62 -2.93 11.85
C LYS A 55 4.29 -2.24 10.52
N ALA A 56 3.49 -1.17 10.56
CA ALA A 56 3.13 -0.41 9.36
C ALA A 56 4.36 0.16 8.64
N LYS A 57 5.30 0.76 9.37
CA LYS A 57 6.58 1.24 8.80
C LYS A 57 7.36 0.11 8.10
N ARG A 58 7.43 -1.08 8.71
CA ARG A 58 8.09 -2.25 8.11
C ARG A 58 7.39 -2.72 6.83
N LEU A 59 6.06 -2.78 6.84
CA LEU A 59 5.26 -3.15 5.66
C LEU A 59 5.45 -2.14 4.51
N VAL A 60 5.45 -0.84 4.82
CA VAL A 60 5.70 0.22 3.82
C VAL A 60 7.10 0.11 3.23
N ARG A 61 8.13 -0.09 4.05
CA ARG A 61 9.50 -0.33 3.55
C ARG A 61 9.57 -1.54 2.62
N ALA A 62 8.88 -2.64 2.97
CA ALA A 62 8.82 -3.81 2.11
C ALA A 62 8.11 -3.52 0.77
N GLY A 63 7.02 -2.75 0.79
CA GLY A 63 6.33 -2.30 -0.43
C GLY A 63 7.21 -1.42 -1.30
N ILE A 64 7.91 -0.44 -0.71
CA ILE A 64 8.88 0.40 -1.42
C ILE A 64 9.96 -0.45 -2.07
N ASN A 65 10.49 -1.46 -1.38
CA ASN A 65 11.51 -2.34 -1.94
C ASN A 65 10.99 -3.22 -3.09
N ARG A 66 9.74 -3.71 -3.03
CA ARG A 66 9.12 -4.43 -4.16
C ARG A 66 8.85 -3.53 -5.37
N ALA A 67 8.59 -2.25 -5.11
CA ALA A 67 8.35 -1.24 -6.14
C ALA A 67 9.64 -0.63 -6.72
N ARG A 68 10.83 -0.99 -6.23
CA ARG A 68 12.09 -0.63 -6.91
C ARG A 68 12.23 -1.44 -8.19
#